data_AF-A0A7L2C3M6-F1
#
_entry.id   AF-A0A7L2C3M6-F1
#
_cell.length_a   1.000
_cell.length_b   1.000
_cell.length_c   1.000
_cell.angle_alpha   90.00
_cell.angle_beta   90.00
_cell.angle_gamma   90.00
#
_symmetry.space_group_name_H-M   'P 1'
#
loop_
_entity.id
_entity.type
_entity.pdbx_description
1 polymer ?
#
loop_
_entity_poly.entity_id
_entity_poly.type
_entity_poly.pdbx_seq_one_letter_code
_entity_poly.pdbx_strand_id
1 'polypeptide(L)'
;KISPIFPPDLLTPPCASLCLQGALSALHRSQSPSCARFCRALIGCLGQDGPAHNQSPLLTSLQDPARSRLLEAAMTVMGPAHLRDLFRGHLRGHLRGVASHRVANHGLQRLLDHAPEDVVQEVLSELGPALGEPLARGHPGVVLALLGAARRYPRLQGEALRSLFQVGHAPFLRGHAPF
;
A
#
# COMPACT_ATOMS: atom_id res chain seq x y z
N LYS A 1 -14.68 24.20 14.36
CA LYS A 1 -13.37 24.37 13.67
C LYS A 1 -12.39 23.42 14.33
N ILE A 2 -12.09 22.28 13.70
CA ILE A 2 -11.06 21.36 14.19
C ILE A 2 -9.73 21.94 13.73
N SER A 3 -8.93 22.46 14.66
CA SER A 3 -7.56 22.89 14.35
C SER A 3 -6.80 21.72 13.72
N PRO A 4 -5.99 21.95 12.68
CA PRO A 4 -5.18 20.86 12.13
C PRO A 4 -4.27 20.35 13.24
N ILE A 5 -4.39 19.06 13.57
CA ILE A 5 -3.60 18.37 14.60
C ILE A 5 -2.09 18.42 14.26
N PHE A 6 -1.76 18.72 13.00
CA PHE A 6 -0.40 18.82 12.52
C PHE A 6 -0.17 20.08 11.68
N PRO A 7 0.92 20.82 11.90
CA PRO A 7 1.34 21.90 11.02
C PRO A 7 1.76 21.34 9.65
N PRO A 8 1.64 22.12 8.56
CA PRO A 8 2.04 21.71 7.21
C PRO A 8 3.53 21.29 7.12
N ASP A 9 4.39 21.86 7.98
CA ASP A 9 5.83 21.57 8.01
C ASP A 9 6.22 20.34 8.83
N LEU A 10 5.25 19.55 9.32
CA LEU A 10 5.52 18.41 10.19
C LEU A 10 6.46 17.38 9.53
N LEU A 11 6.40 17.24 8.21
CA LEU A 11 7.18 16.26 7.45
C LEU A 11 8.51 16.81 6.93
N THR A 12 8.78 18.10 7.14
CA THR A 12 10.00 18.78 6.65
C THR A 12 11.29 18.24 7.28
N PRO A 13 11.34 17.91 8.60
CA PRO A 13 12.55 17.34 9.19
C PRO A 13 12.79 15.90 8.72
N PRO A 14 14.03 15.51 8.35
CA PRO A 14 14.35 14.14 7.92
C PRO A 14 14.00 13.07 8.97
N CYS A 15 14.08 13.42 10.26
CA CYS A 15 13.78 12.52 11.36
C CYS A 15 12.27 12.44 11.70
N ALA A 16 11.45 13.38 11.23
CA ALA A 16 10.05 13.45 11.62
C ALA A 16 9.27 12.20 11.22
N SER A 17 9.56 11.64 10.03
CA SER A 17 8.96 10.39 9.58
C SER A 17 9.21 9.25 10.57
N LEU A 18 10.44 9.09 11.06
CA LEU A 18 10.78 8.03 12.03
C LEU A 18 10.11 8.27 13.39
N CYS A 19 10.10 9.52 13.88
CA CYS A 19 9.44 9.87 15.14
C CYS A 19 7.94 9.58 15.10
N LEU A 20 7.27 9.94 14.00
CA LEU A 20 5.83 9.70 13.81
C LEU A 20 5.51 8.21 13.67
N GLN A 21 6.35 7.42 12.97
CA GLN A 21 6.23 5.96 12.91
C GLN A 21 6.38 5.34 14.32
N GLY A 22 7.34 5.81 15.11
CA GLY A 22 7.56 5.39 16.49
C GLY A 22 6.38 5.73 17.40
N ALA A 23 5.87 6.96 17.31
CA ALA A 23 4.70 7.42 18.06
C ALA A 23 3.46 6.58 17.73
N LEU A 24 3.21 6.34 16.44
CA LEU A 24 2.08 5.51 16.00
C LEU A 24 2.19 4.08 16.52
N SER A 25 3.39 3.50 16.45
CA SER A 25 3.65 2.16 16.98
C SER A 25 3.43 2.08 18.49
N ALA A 26 3.86 3.09 19.25
CA ALA A 26 3.66 3.16 20.70
C ALA A 26 2.18 3.33 21.08
N LEU A 27 1.44 4.17 20.34
CA LEU A 27 0.00 4.35 20.52
C LEU A 27 -0.79 3.09 20.21
N HIS A 28 -0.38 2.34 19.18
CA HIS A 28 -1.01 1.08 18.82
C HIS A 28 -0.74 -0.02 19.86
N ARG A 29 0.51 -0.19 20.29
CA ARG A 29 0.87 -1.18 21.33
C ARG A 29 0.18 -0.91 22.67
N SER A 30 -0.02 0.36 23.02
CA SER A 30 -0.74 0.76 24.23
C SER A 30 -2.26 0.68 24.10
N GLN A 31 -2.80 0.26 22.94
CA GLN A 31 -4.23 0.21 22.65
C GLN A 31 -4.94 1.57 22.89
N SER A 32 -4.19 2.66 22.73
CA SER A 32 -4.70 3.99 23.02
C SER A 32 -5.82 4.37 22.05
N PRO A 33 -6.97 4.90 22.53
CA PRO A 33 -8.01 5.42 21.64
C PRO A 33 -7.52 6.58 20.76
N SER A 34 -6.39 7.20 21.12
CA SER A 34 -5.74 8.24 20.33
C SER A 34 -5.04 7.70 19.08
N CYS A 35 -4.75 6.39 18.99
CA CYS A 35 -4.11 5.79 17.82
C CYS A 35 -4.92 6.02 16.54
N ALA A 36 -6.23 5.73 16.57
CA ALA A 36 -7.12 5.94 15.43
C ALA A 36 -7.28 7.43 15.06
N ARG A 37 -7.19 8.34 16.04
CA ARG A 37 -7.25 9.79 15.79
C ARG A 37 -5.96 10.29 15.14
N PHE A 38 -4.81 9.85 15.66
CA PHE A 38 -3.50 10.16 15.13
C PHE A 38 -3.35 9.65 13.70
N CYS A 39 -3.73 8.40 13.45
CA CYS A 39 -3.70 7.80 12.12
C CYS A 39 -4.54 8.59 11.11
N ARG A 40 -5.78 8.96 11.47
CA ARG A 40 -6.64 9.81 10.62
C ARG A 40 -6.04 11.17 10.33
N ALA A 41 -5.45 11.83 11.34
CA ALA A 41 -4.78 13.11 11.16
C ALA A 41 -3.57 12.98 10.23
N LEU A 42 -2.75 11.95 10.41
CA LEU A 42 -1.58 11.67 9.57
C LEU A 42 -1.98 11.45 8.10
N ILE A 43 -2.99 10.62 7.84
CA ILE A 43 -3.51 10.39 6.48
C ILE A 43 -4.06 11.68 5.89
N GLY A 44 -4.77 12.49 6.68
CA GLY A 44 -5.26 13.80 6.27
C GLY A 44 -4.14 14.72 5.78
N CYS A 45 -3.03 14.81 6.54
CA CYS A 45 -1.88 15.61 6.15
C CYS A 45 -1.18 15.08 4.90
N LEU A 46 -1.03 13.75 4.79
CA LEU A 46 -0.46 13.13 3.59
C LEU A 46 -1.34 13.30 2.34
N GLY A 47 -2.64 13.55 2.52
CA GLY A 47 -3.60 13.79 1.46
C GLY A 47 -3.75 15.25 1.03
N GLN A 48 -3.06 16.20 1.70
CA GLN A 48 -3.21 17.64 1.43
C GLN A 48 -2.26 18.19 0.37
N ASP A 49 -1.10 17.55 0.12
CA ASP A 49 -0.10 18.02 -0.85
C ASP A 49 0.02 17.10 -2.07
N GLY A 50 -1.00 17.11 -2.92
CA GLY A 50 -0.92 16.55 -4.26
C GLY A 50 -1.01 17.68 -5.30
N PRO A 51 -0.21 17.67 -6.38
CA PRO A 51 -0.48 18.56 -7.50
C PRO A 51 -1.91 18.30 -7.99
N ALA A 52 -2.60 19.35 -8.47
CA ALA A 52 -3.98 19.31 -8.99
C ALA A 52 -4.12 18.54 -10.32
N HIS A 53 -3.40 17.43 -10.46
CA HIS A 53 -3.49 16.50 -11.57
C HIS A 53 -4.40 15.33 -11.18
N ASN A 54 -4.96 14.65 -12.18
CA ASN A 54 -5.95 13.58 -12.09
C ASN A 54 -5.59 12.34 -11.22
N GLN A 55 -4.53 12.39 -10.41
CA GLN A 55 -4.12 11.34 -9.49
C GLN A 55 -4.40 11.71 -8.04
N SER A 56 -4.80 10.70 -7.26
CA SER A 56 -5.00 10.83 -5.83
C SER A 56 -3.76 11.40 -5.11
N PRO A 57 -3.91 12.39 -4.20
CA PRO A 57 -2.78 12.92 -3.43
C PRO A 57 -2.11 11.85 -2.55
N LEU A 58 -2.87 10.87 -2.05
CA LEU A 58 -2.31 9.74 -1.31
C LEU A 58 -1.56 8.76 -2.20
N LEU A 59 -1.95 8.63 -3.47
CA LEU A 59 -1.19 7.85 -4.45
C LEU A 59 0.16 8.52 -4.73
N THR A 60 0.20 9.84 -4.84
CA THR A 60 1.45 10.62 -4.94
C THR A 60 2.31 10.44 -3.69
N SER A 61 1.72 10.50 -2.49
CA SER A 61 2.43 10.25 -1.23
C SER A 61 3.00 8.82 -1.13
N LEU A 62 2.37 7.82 -1.74
CA LEU A 62 2.93 6.46 -1.84
C LEU A 62 4.15 6.37 -2.76
N GLN A 63 4.29 7.28 -3.72
CA GLN A 63 5.41 7.29 -4.66
C GLN A 63 6.63 8.03 -4.09
N ASP A 64 6.46 8.83 -3.03
CA ASP A 64 7.52 9.56 -2.35
C ASP A 64 8.18 8.71 -1.24
N PRO A 65 9.52 8.53 -1.23
CA PRO A 65 10.21 7.69 -0.25
C PRO A 65 10.03 8.10 1.22
N ALA A 66 9.88 9.40 1.51
CA ALA A 66 9.77 9.88 2.89
C ALA A 66 8.34 9.71 3.42
N ARG A 67 7.36 9.99 2.57
CA ARG A 67 5.92 9.93 2.87
C ARG A 67 5.37 8.51 2.81
N SER A 68 5.88 7.66 1.90
CA SER A 68 5.40 6.28 1.74
C SER A 68 5.55 5.48 3.03
N ARG A 69 6.67 5.64 3.74
CA ARG A 69 6.96 4.95 5.00
C ARG A 69 5.96 5.29 6.12
N LEU A 70 5.48 6.54 6.15
CA LEU A 70 4.45 6.95 7.09
C LEU A 70 3.10 6.34 6.75
N LEU A 71 2.75 6.30 5.46
CA LEU A 71 1.51 5.66 5.04
C LEU A 71 1.54 4.14 5.27
N GLU A 72 2.69 3.50 5.04
CA GLU A 72 2.91 2.10 5.41
C GLU A 72 2.69 1.87 6.90
N ALA A 73 3.26 2.71 7.77
CA ALA A 73 3.05 2.61 9.22
C ALA A 73 1.59 2.92 9.62
N ALA A 74 0.90 3.80 8.90
CA ALA A 74 -0.53 4.02 9.10
C ALA A 74 -1.33 2.75 8.80
N MET A 75 -1.05 2.10 7.67
CA MET A 75 -1.74 0.87 7.25
C MET A 75 -1.62 -0.27 8.27
N THR A 76 -0.52 -0.38 9.02
CA THR A 76 -0.35 -1.46 10.03
C THR A 76 -1.29 -1.35 11.22
N VAL A 77 -1.76 -0.13 11.52
CA VAL A 77 -2.59 0.13 12.71
C VAL A 77 -4.03 0.47 12.35
N MET A 78 -4.34 0.64 11.06
CA MET A 78 -5.68 0.93 10.57
C MET A 78 -6.60 -0.28 10.73
N GLY A 79 -7.84 -0.01 11.12
CA GLY A 79 -8.90 -1.01 11.09
C GLY A 79 -9.33 -1.36 9.66
N PRO A 80 -10.00 -2.52 9.45
CA PRO A 80 -10.34 -3.04 8.13
C PRO A 80 -11.24 -2.10 7.31
N ALA A 81 -12.15 -1.36 7.96
CA ALA A 81 -12.99 -0.36 7.28
C ALA A 81 -12.16 0.76 6.66
N HIS A 82 -11.20 1.32 7.41
CA HIS A 82 -10.35 2.40 6.92
C HIS A 82 -9.39 1.93 5.82
N LEU A 83 -8.87 0.70 5.91
CA LEU A 83 -8.03 0.13 4.85
C LEU A 83 -8.81 -0.03 3.53
N ARG A 84 -10.07 -0.43 3.64
CA ARG A 84 -10.99 -0.53 2.49
C ARG A 84 -11.26 0.83 1.87
N ASP A 85 -11.54 1.84 2.68
CA ASP A 85 -11.77 3.21 2.19
C ASP A 85 -10.52 3.77 1.50
N LEU A 86 -9.34 3.56 2.11
CA LEU A 86 -8.05 3.94 1.54
C LEU A 86 -7.81 3.25 0.18
N PHE A 87 -8.04 1.94 0.12
CA PHE A 87 -7.89 1.16 -1.10
C PHE A 87 -8.81 1.66 -2.22
N ARG A 88 -10.12 1.73 -1.95
CA ARG A 88 -11.13 2.07 -2.96
C ARG A 88 -11.04 3.53 -3.40
N GLY A 89 -10.66 4.43 -2.49
CA GLY A 89 -10.52 5.85 -2.79
C GLY A 89 -9.28 6.21 -3.59
N HIS A 90 -8.20 5.41 -3.48
CA HIS A 90 -6.89 5.87 -3.96
C HIS A 90 -6.06 4.85 -4.75
N LEU A 91 -6.22 3.54 -4.53
CA LEU A 91 -5.39 2.51 -5.16
C LEU A 91 -6.14 1.72 -6.25
N ARG A 92 -7.45 1.54 -6.09
CA ARG A 92 -8.28 0.81 -7.07
C ARG A 92 -8.16 1.44 -8.46
N GLY A 93 -7.98 0.60 -9.47
CA GLY A 93 -7.76 1.00 -10.87
C GLY A 93 -6.32 1.42 -11.19
N HIS A 94 -5.42 1.45 -10.20
CA HIS A 94 -4.03 1.89 -10.35
C HIS A 94 -3.01 0.81 -9.95
N LEU A 95 -3.45 -0.41 -9.60
CA LEU A 95 -2.61 -1.41 -8.94
C LEU A 95 -1.44 -1.88 -9.79
N ARG A 96 -1.61 -2.00 -11.11
CA ARG A 96 -0.53 -2.36 -12.03
C ARG A 96 0.64 -1.36 -11.94
N GLY A 97 0.32 -0.06 -11.93
CA GLY A 97 1.30 1.02 -11.77
C GLY A 97 1.93 1.02 -10.38
N VAL A 98 1.11 0.91 -9.33
CA VAL A 98 1.58 0.86 -7.93
C VAL A 98 2.51 -0.32 -7.69
N ALA A 99 2.11 -1.53 -8.08
CA ALA A 99 2.89 -2.76 -7.92
C ALA A 99 4.24 -2.70 -8.64
N SER A 100 4.29 -1.96 -9.74
CA SER A 100 5.46 -1.80 -10.61
C SER A 100 6.36 -0.63 -10.24
N HIS A 101 5.96 0.20 -9.29
CA HIS A 101 6.67 1.42 -8.95
C HIS A 101 7.70 1.17 -7.85
N ARG A 102 8.92 1.72 -8.01
CA ARG A 102 10.08 1.49 -7.13
C ARG A 102 9.85 1.77 -5.64
N VAL A 103 8.93 2.68 -5.30
CA VAL A 103 8.55 3.04 -3.92
C VAL A 103 7.18 2.46 -3.54
N ALA A 104 6.13 2.91 -4.22
CA ALA A 104 4.73 2.56 -3.94
C ALA A 104 4.42 1.05 -3.87
N ASN A 105 5.22 0.17 -4.47
CA ASN A 105 5.05 -1.28 -4.34
C ASN A 105 5.09 -1.75 -2.87
N HIS A 106 5.88 -1.09 -2.01
CA HIS A 106 5.95 -1.41 -0.57
C HIS A 106 4.66 -1.05 0.15
N GLY A 107 4.03 0.07 -0.20
CA GLY A 107 2.72 0.46 0.30
C GLY A 107 1.63 -0.56 -0.04
N LEU A 108 1.66 -1.12 -1.25
CA LEU A 108 0.72 -2.19 -1.64
C LEU A 108 0.96 -3.48 -0.84
N GLN A 109 2.22 -3.90 -0.68
CA GLN A 109 2.55 -5.06 0.17
C GLN A 109 2.05 -4.87 1.60
N ARG A 110 2.29 -3.67 2.16
CA ARG A 110 1.85 -3.32 3.49
C ARG A 110 0.33 -3.33 3.64
N LEU A 111 -0.38 -2.82 2.66
CA LEU A 111 -1.84 -2.88 2.62
C LEU A 111 -2.32 -4.34 2.62
N LEU A 112 -1.70 -5.20 1.80
CA LEU A 112 -2.07 -6.61 1.68
C LEU A 112 -1.82 -7.42 2.96
N ASP A 113 -0.80 -7.08 3.74
CA ASP A 113 -0.54 -7.72 5.04
C ASP A 113 -1.74 -7.59 6.01
N HIS A 114 -2.49 -6.50 5.91
CA HIS A 114 -3.59 -6.15 6.82
C HIS A 114 -4.98 -6.09 6.17
N ALA A 115 -5.06 -6.20 4.84
CA ALA A 115 -6.30 -6.02 4.08
C ALA A 115 -7.39 -7.04 4.48
N PRO A 116 -8.67 -6.63 4.52
CA PRO A 116 -9.80 -7.55 4.64
C PRO A 116 -10.03 -8.34 3.34
N GLU A 117 -10.79 -9.44 3.42
CA GLU A 117 -11.02 -10.40 2.32
C GLU A 117 -11.49 -9.73 1.02
N ASP A 118 -12.44 -8.80 1.11
CA ASP A 118 -13.02 -8.13 -0.06
C ASP A 118 -11.98 -7.24 -0.78
N VAL A 119 -11.08 -6.60 -0.04
CA VAL A 119 -9.98 -5.83 -0.63
C VAL A 119 -8.96 -6.77 -1.29
N VAL A 120 -8.63 -7.90 -0.66
CA VAL A 120 -7.72 -8.89 -1.26
C VAL A 120 -8.32 -9.45 -2.57
N GLN A 121 -9.62 -9.71 -2.59
CA GLN A 121 -10.32 -10.16 -3.79
C GLN A 121 -10.28 -9.11 -4.91
N GLU A 122 -10.54 -7.84 -4.59
CA GLU A 122 -10.43 -6.73 -5.57
C GLU A 122 -9.00 -6.58 -6.11
N VAL A 123 -7.98 -6.67 -5.24
CA VAL A 123 -6.57 -6.65 -5.66
C VAL A 123 -6.26 -7.83 -6.58
N LEU A 124 -6.72 -9.03 -6.23
CA LEU A 124 -6.47 -10.22 -7.02
C LEU A 124 -7.14 -10.13 -8.40
N SER A 125 -8.36 -9.61 -8.47
CA SER A 125 -9.10 -9.41 -9.71
C SER A 125 -8.40 -8.42 -10.66
N GLU A 126 -7.86 -7.33 -10.12
CA GLU A 126 -7.21 -6.28 -10.92
C GLU A 126 -5.75 -6.60 -11.25
N LEU A 127 -4.97 -7.07 -10.27
CA LEU A 127 -3.53 -7.28 -10.41
C LEU A 127 -3.17 -8.70 -10.85
N GLY A 128 -3.99 -9.71 -10.54
CA GLY A 128 -3.74 -11.13 -10.85
C GLY A 128 -3.29 -11.37 -12.29
N PRO A 129 -4.03 -10.88 -13.31
CA PRO A 129 -3.65 -11.02 -14.72
C PRO A 129 -2.35 -10.29 -15.12
N ALA A 130 -1.89 -9.33 -14.31
CA ALA A 130 -0.74 -8.47 -14.59
C ALA A 130 0.45 -8.73 -13.64
N LEU A 131 0.43 -9.81 -12.85
CA LEU A 131 1.49 -10.13 -11.88
C LEU A 131 2.89 -10.32 -12.51
N GLY A 132 2.98 -10.60 -13.81
CA GLY A 132 4.26 -10.70 -14.53
C GLY A 132 5.04 -9.39 -14.55
N GLU A 133 4.38 -8.23 -14.48
CA GLU A 133 5.03 -6.93 -14.54
C GLU A 133 5.81 -6.53 -13.28
N PRO A 134 5.24 -6.59 -12.06
CA PRO A 134 6.01 -6.34 -10.87
C PRO A 134 7.17 -7.34 -10.75
N LEU A 135 7.00 -8.60 -11.18
CA LEU A 135 8.09 -9.58 -11.22
C LEU A 135 9.21 -9.16 -12.18
N ALA A 136 8.88 -8.77 -13.42
CA ALA A 136 9.87 -8.30 -14.40
C ALA A 136 10.61 -7.04 -13.95
N ARG A 137 9.99 -6.22 -13.09
CA ARG A 137 10.60 -5.02 -12.48
C ARG A 137 11.38 -5.31 -11.19
N GLY A 138 11.52 -6.58 -10.80
CA GLY A 138 12.25 -6.96 -9.59
C GLY A 138 11.49 -6.65 -8.31
N HIS A 139 10.15 -6.72 -8.33
CA HIS A 139 9.27 -6.49 -7.17
C HIS A 139 8.50 -7.77 -6.76
N PRO A 140 9.20 -8.90 -6.50
CA PRO A 140 8.55 -10.17 -6.14
C PRO A 140 7.79 -10.10 -4.82
N GLY A 141 8.16 -9.15 -3.94
CA GLY A 141 7.46 -8.89 -2.69
C GLY A 141 5.97 -8.65 -2.85
N VAL A 142 5.54 -8.04 -3.97
CA VAL A 142 4.10 -7.83 -4.25
C VAL A 142 3.37 -9.16 -4.41
N VAL A 143 3.96 -10.11 -5.14
CA VAL A 143 3.39 -11.44 -5.34
C VAL A 143 3.35 -12.20 -4.01
N LEU A 144 4.43 -12.14 -3.23
CA LEU A 144 4.50 -12.78 -1.92
C LEU A 144 3.45 -12.23 -0.96
N ALA A 145 3.26 -10.90 -0.92
CA ALA A 145 2.25 -10.26 -0.09
C ALA A 145 0.83 -10.64 -0.53
N LEU A 146 0.55 -10.69 -1.84
CA LEU A 146 -0.76 -11.09 -2.35
C LEU A 146 -1.08 -12.55 -2.01
N LEU A 147 -0.12 -13.47 -2.19
CA LEU A 147 -0.28 -14.87 -1.81
C LEU A 147 -0.43 -15.03 -0.30
N GLY A 148 0.36 -14.30 0.49
CA GLY A 148 0.26 -14.27 1.95
C GLY A 148 -1.11 -13.76 2.42
N ALA A 149 -1.63 -12.73 1.75
CA ALA A 149 -2.97 -12.19 2.01
C ALA A 149 -4.06 -13.21 1.64
N ALA A 150 -4.00 -13.80 0.46
CA ALA A 150 -4.96 -14.80 -0.01
C ALA A 150 -4.96 -16.07 0.88
N ARG A 151 -3.81 -16.44 1.46
CA ARG A 151 -3.73 -17.57 2.39
C ARG A 151 -4.65 -17.40 3.61
N ARG A 152 -4.91 -16.17 4.04
CA ARG A 152 -5.83 -15.87 5.16
C ARG A 152 -7.30 -16.19 4.82
N TYR A 153 -7.63 -16.34 3.55
CA TYR A 153 -9.00 -16.47 3.05
C TYR A 153 -9.13 -17.68 2.12
N PRO A 154 -9.60 -18.85 2.61
CA PRO A 154 -9.65 -20.10 1.83
C PRO A 154 -10.28 -19.98 0.44
N ARG A 155 -11.29 -19.12 0.28
CA ARG A 155 -12.00 -18.88 -0.99
C ARG A 155 -11.10 -18.27 -2.07
N LEU A 156 -10.09 -17.50 -1.70
CA LEU A 156 -9.23 -16.77 -2.62
C LEU A 156 -7.98 -17.56 -3.03
N GLN A 157 -7.60 -18.59 -2.27
CA GLN A 157 -6.35 -19.34 -2.49
C GLN A 157 -6.27 -19.96 -3.89
N GLY A 158 -7.38 -20.54 -4.38
CA GLY A 158 -7.41 -21.17 -5.70
C GLY A 158 -7.24 -20.17 -6.84
N GLU A 159 -7.81 -18.98 -6.72
CA GLU A 159 -7.64 -17.90 -7.72
C GLU A 159 -6.23 -17.30 -7.67
N ALA A 160 -5.67 -17.16 -6.47
CA ALA A 160 -4.31 -16.66 -6.27
C ALA A 160 -3.26 -17.59 -6.88
N LEU A 161 -3.40 -18.91 -6.68
CA LEU A 161 -2.54 -19.90 -7.32
C LEU A 161 -2.70 -19.91 -8.84
N ARG A 162 -3.92 -19.83 -9.36
CA ARG A 162 -4.18 -19.72 -10.81
C ARG A 162 -3.47 -18.51 -11.41
N SER A 163 -3.56 -17.35 -10.76
CA SER A 163 -2.90 -16.13 -11.20
C SER A 163 -1.38 -16.29 -11.23
N LEU A 164 -0.79 -16.94 -10.21
CA LEU A 164 0.65 -17.23 -10.17
C LEU A 164 1.09 -18.15 -11.32
N PHE A 165 0.37 -19.24 -11.58
CA PHE A 165 0.71 -20.17 -12.65
C PHE A 165 0.61 -19.52 -14.04
N GLN A 166 -0.38 -18.64 -14.26
CA GLN A 166 -0.51 -17.91 -15.53
C GLN A 166 0.72 -17.06 -15.84
N VAL A 167 1.36 -16.47 -14.82
CA VAL A 167 2.62 -15.74 -15.01
C VAL A 167 3.78 -16.68 -15.38
N GLY A 168 3.88 -17.84 -14.73
CA GLY A 168 4.94 -18.82 -15.00
C GLY A 168 4.86 -19.46 -16.39
N HIS A 169 3.66 -19.50 -17.00
CA HIS A 169 3.42 -20.00 -18.35
C HIS A 169 3.52 -18.93 -19.45
N ALA A 170 3.47 -17.64 -19.11
CA ALA A 170 3.86 -16.58 -20.03
C ALA A 170 5.39 -16.66 -20.26
N PRO A 171 5.91 -16.38 -21.46
CA PRO A 171 7.33 -16.55 -21.78
C PRO A 171 8.16 -15.48 -21.04
N PHE A 172 8.41 -15.71 -19.75
CA PHE A 172 9.18 -14.85 -18.86
C PHE A 172 10.71 -14.95 -19.11
N LEU A 173 11.13 -15.67 -20.16
CA LEU A 173 12.54 -15.93 -20.51
C LEU A 173 12.88 -15.66 -21.99
N ARG A 174 12.29 -14.63 -22.61
CA ARG A 174 12.83 -14.06 -23.87
C ARG A 174 12.92 -12.55 -23.76
N GLY A 175 14.04 -12.06 -23.23
CA GLY A 175 14.25 -10.61 -23.17
C GLY A 175 15.43 -10.07 -22.36
N HIS A 176 16.40 -10.89 -21.95
CA HIS A 176 17.73 -10.38 -21.65
C HIS A 176 18.69 -10.85 -22.76
N ALA A 177 18.69 -10.10 -23.86
CA ALA A 177 19.85 -10.08 -24.73
C ALA A 177 20.95 -9.28 -24.00
N PRO A 178 22.19 -9.79 -23.92
CA PRO A 178 23.32 -8.99 -23.45
C PRO A 178 23.75 -8.09 -24.60
N PHE A 179 23.75 -6.76 -24.43
CA PHE A 179 24.73 -5.80 -24.97
C PHE A 179 24.50 -4.46 -24.28
#